data_AF-A0A9P0ZH29-F1
#
_entry.id   AF-A0A9P0ZH29-F1
#
_cell.length_a   1.000
_cell.length_b   1.000
_cell.length_c   1.000
_cell.angle_alpha   90.00
_cell.angle_beta   90.00
_cell.angle_gamma   90.00
#
_symmetry.space_group_name_H-M   'P 1'
#
loop_
_entity.id
_entity.type
_entity.pdbx_description
1 polymer ?
#
loop_
_entity_poly.entity_id
_entity_poly.type
_entity_poly.pdbx_seq_one_letter_code
_entity_poly.pdbx_strand_id
1 'polypeptide(L)'
;MKKQIVEVLDNVVDQMRLDEKYGEMSYTLRDMFVDYFTEVGLDNDSNTFYKPNLKRLTMNWREANNVHDYGLWSMRHMETYMGKGVKGWDCGVKKGDAKELSALRVRYCAVLITSDVNEMKDKNLDEVKSFAKGKNIKK
;
A
#
# COMPACT_ATOMS: atom_id res chain seq x y z
N MET A 1 13.32 21.38 -17.18
CA MET A 1 13.00 19.95 -17.08
C MET A 1 12.26 19.70 -15.77
N LYS A 2 11.09 19.03 -15.76
CA LYS A 2 10.39 18.71 -14.50
C LYS A 2 11.22 17.69 -13.73
N LYS A 3 11.46 17.95 -12.45
CA LYS A 3 12.21 17.06 -11.55
C LYS A 3 11.39 15.79 -11.33
N GLN A 4 11.94 14.62 -11.62
CA GLN A 4 11.30 13.34 -11.31
C GLN A 4 11.32 13.12 -9.79
N ILE A 5 10.13 12.89 -9.24
CA ILE A 5 9.92 12.69 -7.81
C ILE A 5 9.22 11.35 -7.63
N VAL A 6 9.82 10.49 -6.81
CA VAL A 6 9.16 9.29 -6.29
C VAL A 6 8.54 9.66 -4.96
N GLU A 7 7.22 9.67 -4.92
CA GLU A 7 6.45 9.93 -3.71
C GLU A 7 6.37 8.66 -2.86
N VAL A 8 6.86 8.75 -1.62
CA VAL A 8 6.89 7.63 -0.69
C VAL A 8 5.69 7.76 0.26
N LEU A 9 4.78 6.78 0.16
CA LEU A 9 3.64 6.61 1.05
C LEU A 9 4.05 5.72 2.22
N ASP A 10 4.59 6.34 3.27
CA ASP A 10 5.00 5.65 4.50
C ASP A 10 4.22 6.22 5.68
N ASN A 11 3.48 5.35 6.37
CA ASN A 11 2.67 5.75 7.52
C ASN A 11 3.48 5.86 8.81
N VAL A 12 4.73 5.38 8.82
CA VAL A 12 5.64 5.45 9.98
C VAL A 12 6.20 6.87 10.15
N VAL A 13 6.22 7.34 11.39
CA VAL A 13 6.99 8.53 11.78
C VAL A 13 8.41 8.08 12.15
N ASP A 14 9.24 7.88 11.13
CA ASP A 14 10.63 7.43 11.27
C ASP A 14 11.61 8.60 11.06
N GLN A 15 12.67 8.66 11.88
CA GLN A 15 13.76 9.64 11.76
C GLN A 15 14.84 9.24 10.74
N MET A 16 14.83 7.99 10.25
CA MET A 16 15.78 7.54 9.22
C MET A 16 15.63 8.34 7.93
N ARG A 17 16.77 8.68 7.31
CA ARG A 17 16.80 9.41 6.06
C ARG A 17 16.14 8.59 4.95
N LEU A 18 15.44 9.27 4.05
CA LEU A 18 14.67 8.60 2.99
C LEU A 18 15.55 7.82 2.02
N ASP A 19 16.70 8.37 1.68
CA ASP A 19 17.66 7.75 0.78
C ASP A 19 18.28 6.49 1.39
N GLU A 20 18.49 6.48 2.70
CA GLU A 20 18.95 5.28 3.43
C GLU A 20 17.86 4.19 3.46
N LYS A 21 16.58 4.57 3.66
CA LYS A 21 15.47 3.61 3.76
C LYS A 21 14.97 3.07 2.43
N TYR A 22 14.85 3.94 1.43
CA TYR A 22 14.12 3.69 0.18
C TYR A 22 14.95 3.97 -1.07
N GLY A 23 16.21 4.39 -0.93
CA GLY A 23 17.07 4.74 -2.07
C GLY A 23 17.22 3.59 -3.06
N GLU A 24 17.69 2.43 -2.59
CA GLU A 24 17.90 1.24 -3.42
C GLU A 24 16.63 0.80 -4.16
N MET A 25 15.50 0.73 -3.44
CA MET A 25 14.20 0.40 -4.00
C MET A 25 13.77 1.40 -5.08
N SER A 26 14.04 2.69 -4.89
CA SER A 26 13.70 3.72 -5.87
C SER A 26 14.53 3.61 -7.16
N TYR A 27 15.80 3.19 -7.07
CA TYR A 27 16.62 2.90 -8.26
C TYR A 27 16.14 1.65 -8.97
N THR A 28 15.86 0.59 -8.22
CA THR A 28 15.34 -0.67 -8.77
C THR A 28 14.04 -0.44 -9.53
N LEU A 29 13.10 0.30 -8.93
CA LEU A 29 11.84 0.65 -9.59
C LEU A 29 12.09 1.47 -10.88
N ARG A 30 13.02 2.43 -10.83
CA ARG A 30 13.40 3.23 -12.02
C ARG A 30 13.96 2.33 -13.11
N ASP A 31 14.85 1.41 -12.79
CA ASP A 31 15.48 0.50 -13.74
C ASP A 31 14.43 -0.40 -14.40
N MET A 32 13.52 -0.99 -13.60
CA MET A 32 12.39 -1.76 -14.12
C MET A 32 11.49 -0.96 -15.07
N PHE A 33 11.25 0.32 -14.78
CA PHE A 33 10.53 1.20 -15.69
C PHE A 33 11.31 1.44 -16.99
N VAL A 34 12.62 1.71 -16.92
CA VAL A 34 13.46 1.90 -18.12
C VAL A 34 13.48 0.65 -18.99
N ASP A 35 13.62 -0.53 -18.38
CA ASP A 35 13.60 -1.81 -19.08
C ASP A 35 12.25 -2.03 -19.77
N TYR A 36 11.14 -1.79 -19.08
CA TYR A 36 9.80 -1.89 -19.67
C TYR A 36 9.63 -0.96 -20.88
N PHE A 37 10.03 0.32 -20.77
CA PHE A 37 9.95 1.27 -21.89
C PHE A 37 10.77 0.81 -23.09
N THR A 38 11.94 0.22 -22.83
CA THR A 38 12.83 -0.34 -23.86
C THR A 38 12.16 -1.53 -24.55
N GLU A 39 11.59 -2.46 -23.78
CA GLU A 39 10.89 -3.64 -24.31
C GLU A 39 9.69 -3.30 -25.19
N VAL A 40 8.96 -2.21 -24.89
CA VAL A 40 7.82 -1.76 -25.70
C VAL A 40 8.21 -0.80 -26.83
N GLY A 41 9.50 -0.56 -27.08
CA GLY A 41 10.01 0.26 -28.18
C GLY A 41 9.89 1.78 -27.97
N LEU A 42 9.87 2.23 -26.72
CA LEU A 42 9.77 3.64 -26.31
C LEU A 42 11.11 4.18 -25.75
N ASP A 43 12.24 3.76 -26.34
CA ASP A 43 13.60 4.06 -25.88
C ASP A 43 13.90 5.56 -25.72
N ASN A 44 13.33 6.40 -26.60
CA ASN A 44 13.56 7.83 -26.58
C ASN A 44 13.01 8.51 -25.30
N ASP A 45 11.99 7.91 -24.68
CA ASP A 45 11.40 8.39 -23.44
C ASP A 45 12.18 7.91 -22.21
N SER A 46 12.94 6.81 -22.32
CA SER A 46 13.67 6.19 -21.20
C SER A 46 14.90 7.00 -20.75
N ASN A 47 15.53 7.72 -21.68
CA ASN A 47 16.68 8.61 -21.42
C ASN A 47 16.39 9.77 -20.46
N THR A 48 15.10 9.99 -20.13
CA THR A 48 14.68 11.04 -19.19
C THR A 48 14.67 10.59 -17.73
N PHE A 49 14.82 9.28 -17.45
CA PHE A 49 14.79 8.71 -16.10
C PHE A 49 16.14 8.72 -15.40
N TYR A 50 16.43 9.87 -14.76
CA TYR A 50 17.60 10.06 -13.90
C TYR A 50 17.37 9.53 -12.48
N LYS A 51 18.40 9.63 -11.62
CA LYS A 51 18.30 9.39 -10.18
C LYS A 51 17.06 10.11 -9.60
N PRO A 52 16.04 9.36 -9.14
CA PRO A 52 14.81 9.96 -8.67
C PRO A 52 15.05 10.71 -7.36
N ASN A 53 14.32 11.79 -7.16
CA ASN A 53 14.28 12.44 -5.85
C ASN A 53 13.17 11.82 -5.04
N LEU A 54 13.49 11.40 -3.83
CA LEU A 54 12.49 10.85 -2.93
C LEU A 54 11.78 11.96 -2.17
N LYS A 55 10.46 11.84 -2.03
CA LYS A 55 9.65 12.73 -1.21
C LYS A 55 8.69 11.90 -0.37
N ARG A 56 8.91 11.85 0.95
CA ARG A 56 7.92 11.28 1.87
C ARG A 56 6.72 12.22 1.93
N LEU A 57 5.53 11.69 1.67
CA LEU A 57 4.32 12.45 1.88
C LEU A 57 4.04 12.57 3.38
N THR A 58 3.74 13.78 3.82
CA THR A 58 3.40 14.09 5.22
C THR A 58 1.89 14.05 5.37
N MET A 59 1.31 12.87 5.55
CA MET A 59 -0.12 12.73 5.79
C MET A 59 -0.48 13.04 7.24
N ASN A 60 -1.65 13.65 7.45
CA ASN A 60 -2.12 14.06 8.79
C ASN A 60 -2.56 12.87 9.67
N TRP A 61 -2.80 11.70 9.06
CA TRP A 61 -3.20 10.46 9.72
C TRP A 61 -2.04 9.49 10.02
N ARG A 62 -0.78 9.90 9.83
CA ARG A 62 0.38 9.06 10.17
C ARG A 62 0.45 8.73 11.66
N GLU A 63 0.85 7.50 11.96
CA GLU A 63 0.99 6.99 13.32
C GLU A 63 2.41 6.51 13.58
N ALA A 64 3.01 6.98 14.68
CA ALA A 64 4.39 6.64 15.04
C ALA A 64 4.54 5.23 15.63
N ASN A 65 3.49 4.71 16.28
CA ASN A 65 3.58 3.55 17.17
C ASN A 65 2.74 2.34 16.71
N ASN A 66 2.15 2.40 15.51
CA ASN A 66 1.27 1.34 15.02
C ASN A 66 2.06 0.34 14.17
N VAL A 67 2.51 -0.74 14.81
CA VAL A 67 3.28 -1.80 14.15
C VAL A 67 2.43 -2.89 13.48
N HIS A 68 1.11 -2.88 13.68
CA HIS A 68 0.22 -3.94 13.24
C HIS A 68 -0.57 -3.59 11.97
N ASP A 69 -0.75 -2.30 11.68
CA ASP A 69 -1.66 -1.85 10.62
C ASP A 69 -0.98 -1.37 9.33
N TYR A 70 0.31 -1.65 9.14
CA TYR A 70 1.03 -1.23 7.93
C TYR A 70 0.34 -1.72 6.66
N GLY A 71 -0.02 -3.01 6.59
CA GLY A 71 -0.71 -3.57 5.43
C GLY A 71 -2.08 -2.92 5.19
N LEU A 72 -2.81 -2.58 6.26
CA LEU A 72 -4.09 -1.88 6.17
C LEU A 72 -3.92 -0.49 5.55
N TRP A 73 -2.93 0.27 6.03
CA TRP A 73 -2.60 1.59 5.49
C TRP A 73 -2.12 1.51 4.04
N SER A 74 -1.25 0.55 3.71
CA SER A 74 -0.81 0.33 2.33
C SER A 74 -1.99 0.08 1.39
N MET A 75 -2.89 -0.85 1.74
CA MET A 75 -4.08 -1.12 0.94
C MET A 75 -4.98 0.12 0.81
N ARG A 76 -5.20 0.85 1.92
CA ARG A 76 -6.05 2.05 1.89
C ARG A 76 -5.44 3.19 1.08
N HIS A 77 -4.12 3.34 1.12
CA HIS A 77 -3.43 4.32 0.30
C HIS A 77 -3.49 3.94 -1.18
N MET A 78 -3.32 2.66 -1.53
CA MET A 78 -3.50 2.20 -2.91
C MET A 78 -4.94 2.41 -3.41
N GLU A 79 -5.96 2.25 -2.56
CA GLU A 79 -7.36 2.53 -2.94
C GLU A 79 -7.65 4.01 -3.20
N THR A 80 -7.02 4.93 -2.45
CA THR A 80 -7.47 6.33 -2.36
C THR A 80 -6.48 7.34 -2.95
N TYR A 81 -5.22 6.94 -3.14
CA TYR A 81 -4.20 7.86 -3.63
C TYR A 81 -4.19 7.93 -5.15
N MET A 82 -4.31 9.15 -5.68
CA MET A 82 -4.43 9.41 -7.12
C MET A 82 -3.24 10.20 -7.71
N GLY A 83 -2.08 10.21 -7.03
CA GLY A 83 -0.86 10.85 -7.55
C GLY A 83 -0.88 12.39 -7.54
N LYS A 84 -1.76 13.02 -6.75
CA LYS A 84 -1.91 14.50 -6.69
C LYS A 84 -1.28 15.13 -5.45
N GLY A 85 -0.42 14.40 -4.74
CA GLY A 85 0.14 14.79 -3.46
C GLY A 85 -0.91 14.77 -2.33
N VAL A 86 -0.55 15.33 -1.17
CA VAL A 86 -1.38 15.29 0.05
C VAL A 86 -2.55 16.30 0.02
N LYS A 87 -2.42 17.39 -0.75
CA LYS A 87 -3.44 18.45 -0.76
C LYS A 87 -4.74 17.92 -1.37
N GLY A 88 -5.80 17.87 -0.56
CA GLY A 88 -7.10 17.35 -0.96
C GLY A 88 -7.17 15.82 -1.03
N TRP A 89 -6.13 15.12 -0.59
CA TRP A 89 -6.21 13.68 -0.40
C TRP A 89 -6.93 13.38 0.91
N ASP A 90 -8.11 12.80 0.79
CA ASP A 90 -8.85 12.19 1.90
C ASP A 90 -8.77 10.68 1.77
N CYS A 91 -8.08 10.03 2.71
CA CYS A 91 -8.03 8.58 2.78
C CYS A 91 -9.24 7.98 3.52
N GLY A 92 -10.16 8.80 4.04
CA GLY A 92 -11.35 8.37 4.76
C GLY A 92 -11.06 7.67 6.09
N VAL A 93 -9.88 7.90 6.67
CA VAL A 93 -9.52 7.40 8.01
C VAL A 93 -8.87 8.53 8.81
N LYS A 94 -9.39 8.80 10.01
CA LYS A 94 -8.79 9.78 10.93
C LYS A 94 -7.68 9.14 11.75
N LYS A 95 -6.70 9.96 12.15
CA LYS A 95 -5.64 9.54 13.07
C LYS A 95 -6.24 9.01 14.37
N GLY A 96 -5.84 7.80 14.79
CA GLY A 96 -6.31 7.19 16.03
C GLY A 96 -7.75 6.67 16.00
N ASP A 97 -8.43 6.66 14.85
CA ASP A 97 -9.78 6.09 14.76
C ASP A 97 -9.74 4.56 14.63
N ALA A 98 -9.65 3.90 15.78
CA ALA A 98 -9.62 2.44 15.85
C ALA A 98 -10.89 1.78 15.29
N LYS A 99 -12.04 2.48 15.27
CA LYS A 99 -13.29 1.94 14.72
C LYS A 99 -13.25 1.91 13.19
N GLU A 100 -12.83 3.01 12.56
CA GLU A 100 -12.63 3.08 11.11
C GLU A 100 -11.59 2.06 10.64
N LEU A 101 -10.46 1.93 11.36
CA LEU A 101 -9.43 0.93 11.07
C LEU A 101 -9.96 -0.50 11.20
N SER A 102 -10.73 -0.79 12.26
CA SER A 102 -11.32 -2.13 12.45
C SER A 102 -12.33 -2.47 11.35
N ALA A 103 -13.15 -1.49 10.93
CA ALA A 103 -14.09 -1.68 9.83
C ALA A 103 -13.37 -1.96 8.50
N LEU A 104 -12.29 -1.23 8.21
CA LEU A 104 -11.44 -1.51 7.04
C LEU A 104 -10.79 -2.88 7.12
N ARG A 105 -10.30 -3.30 8.30
CA ARG A 105 -9.70 -4.62 8.49
C ARG A 105 -10.71 -5.72 8.18
N VAL A 106 -11.94 -5.62 8.70
CA VAL A 106 -13.01 -6.57 8.39
C VAL A 106 -13.31 -6.59 6.89
N ARG A 107 -13.43 -5.42 6.25
CA ARG A 107 -13.68 -5.32 4.80
C ARG A 107 -12.58 -5.99 3.97
N TYR A 108 -11.32 -5.64 4.20
CA TYR A 108 -10.21 -6.21 3.44
C TYR A 108 -10.03 -7.70 3.70
N CYS A 109 -10.13 -8.15 4.95
CA CYS A 109 -10.08 -9.58 5.27
C CYS A 109 -11.22 -10.34 4.57
N ALA A 110 -12.45 -9.81 4.58
CA ALA A 110 -13.56 -10.44 3.87
C ALA A 110 -13.29 -10.58 2.38
N VAL A 111 -12.78 -9.52 1.73
CA VAL A 111 -12.42 -9.55 0.30
C VAL A 111 -11.31 -10.58 0.05
N LEU A 112 -10.23 -10.57 0.82
CA LEU A 112 -9.10 -11.52 0.65
C LEU A 112 -9.53 -12.98 0.86
N ILE A 113 -10.34 -13.23 1.89
CA ILE A 113 -10.81 -14.58 2.25
C ILE A 113 -11.78 -15.13 1.19
N THR A 114 -12.60 -14.27 0.59
CA THR A 114 -13.64 -14.67 -0.36
C THR A 114 -13.23 -14.52 -1.83
N SER A 115 -12.04 -13.97 -2.11
CA SER A 115 -11.52 -13.78 -3.45
C SER A 115 -11.34 -15.10 -4.19
N ASP A 116 -11.67 -15.13 -5.49
CA ASP A 116 -11.55 -16.32 -6.34
C ASP A 116 -10.10 -16.80 -6.51
N VAL A 117 -9.12 -15.91 -6.34
CA VAL A 117 -7.69 -16.27 -6.40
C VAL A 117 -7.18 -16.91 -5.12
N ASN A 118 -7.98 -16.92 -4.04
CA ASN A 118 -7.60 -17.53 -2.78
C ASN A 118 -7.83 -19.05 -2.86
N GLU A 119 -6.75 -19.82 -2.95
CA GLU A 119 -6.79 -21.29 -3.00
C GLU A 119 -7.52 -21.90 -1.79
N MET A 120 -7.60 -21.19 -0.67
CA MET A 120 -8.29 -21.62 0.55
C MET A 120 -9.73 -21.12 0.65
N LYS A 121 -10.27 -20.43 -0.37
CA LYS A 121 -11.61 -19.80 -0.36
C LYS A 121 -12.69 -20.77 0.11
N ASP A 122 -12.79 -21.94 -0.52
CA ASP A 122 -13.88 -22.89 -0.22
C ASP A 122 -13.80 -23.41 1.22
N LYS A 123 -12.59 -23.72 1.70
CA LYS A 123 -12.35 -24.11 3.10
C LYS A 123 -12.78 -22.99 4.06
N ASN A 124 -12.35 -21.76 3.78
CA ASN A 124 -12.70 -20.60 4.61
C ASN A 124 -14.23 -20.40 4.66
N LEU A 125 -14.92 -20.53 3.53
CA LEU A 125 -16.37 -20.40 3.46
C LEU A 125 -17.08 -21.51 4.26
N ASP A 126 -16.56 -22.74 4.22
CA ASP A 126 -17.12 -23.85 4.98
C ASP A 126 -16.89 -23.72 6.49
N GLU A 127 -15.73 -23.19 6.90
CA GLU A 127 -15.46 -22.82 8.29
C GLU A 127 -16.40 -21.72 8.77
N VAL A 128 -16.63 -20.67 7.96
CA VAL A 128 -17.58 -19.59 8.28
C VAL A 128 -19.00 -20.11 8.43
N LYS A 129 -19.46 -20.98 7.51
CA LYS A 129 -20.77 -21.64 7.63
C LYS A 129 -20.88 -22.50 8.89
N SER A 130 -19.80 -23.19 9.27
CA SER A 130 -19.77 -24.05 10.46
C SER A 130 -19.81 -23.24 11.74
N PHE A 131 -19.05 -22.14 11.79
CA PHE A 131 -19.05 -21.18 12.88
C PHE A 131 -20.43 -20.54 13.07
N ALA A 132 -21.06 -20.07 11.99
CA ALA A 132 -22.40 -19.48 12.03
C ALA A 132 -23.48 -20.45 12.52
N LYS A 133 -23.27 -21.76 12.34
CA LYS A 133 -24.14 -22.84 12.84
C LYS A 133 -23.84 -23.27 14.27
N GLY A 134 -22.91 -22.61 14.97
CA GLY A 134 -22.56 -22.90 16.36
C GLY A 134 -21.78 -24.20 16.57
N LYS A 135 -21.18 -24.78 15.52
CA LYS A 135 -20.29 -25.94 15.67
C LYS A 135 -18.90 -25.44 16.07
N ASN A 136 -18.44 -25.84 17.26
CA ASN A 136 -17.06 -25.62 17.70
C ASN A 136 -16.10 -26.19 16.65
N ILE A 137 -15.32 -25.30 16.02
CA ILE A 137 -14.22 -25.67 15.13
C ILE A 137 -13.17 -26.34 16.02
N LYS A 138 -12.98 -27.66 15.86
CA LYS A 138 -11.91 -28.37 16.56
C LYS A 138 -10.58 -27.83 16.04
N LYS A 139 -9.81 -27.21 16.94
CA LYS A 139 -8.39 -26.88 16.73
C LYS A 139 -7.58 -28.16 16.49
#